data_AF-A0A8J1Z8K3-F1
#
_entry.id   AF-A0A8J1Z8K3-F1
#
_cell.length_a   1.000
_cell.length_b   1.000
_cell.length_c   1.000
_cell.angle_alpha   90.00
_cell.angle_beta   90.00
_cell.angle_gamma   90.00
#
_symmetry.space_group_name_H-M   'P 1'
#
loop_
_entity.id
_entity.type
_entity.pdbx_description
1 polymer ?
#
loop_
_entity_poly.entity_id
_entity_poly.type
_entity_poly.pdbx_seq_one_letter_code
_entity_poly.pdbx_strand_id
1 'polypeptide(L)'
;MLGGTKIANNFKENDSFPLFDTEKSCGYGKHKKLLRPQKSKTTFNNTTFSLQSCNMLNRSLAVAFLLSNIYTAHCRKRQDMQQASDGYDYFQHYPKQYVAKRVGRKNGGVATFFLNKLDGDPDTKEEWKTVPYSEAFVDITGEPENPKGPEPGCDTVMKMLYDDQYLYVAAKMQYAGRPIIAKFEEENDPIYQKDSDFEVFVDMHGTCHAYKELELNAWNVTWNLMLNRPYADGGAEFSGRVTEPRNNKTHPKYWGPEKQRTFTKLRKGQVNGNASDVAEYTTEIALSWADLLDRTPQGGGASGVVVAQDSCNNIEGSTSTTTTPAGTTSTKQESSSSQLPRWIRINFSRVEDQGDKNWVWSPMITYDASKRDFRGFVDMHRPEAWGYVYLDDATSSAEGDADHAESVQNSTSGSSTSPVAQGPPQDPSFPVRLVAAHLYYAQRAYKDARNGTHFATSLSELRPYTHPDDAFLEPFEIEILSSLSGSFTVKVTDLNRGWKASIDESRLMLVESIRSEFTC
;
A
#
# COMPACT_ATOMS: atom_id res chain seq x y z
N MET A 1 -22.81 32.95 31.54
CA MET A 1 -24.02 32.26 32.02
C MET A 1 -24.41 31.27 30.93
N LEU A 2 -24.03 30.01 31.06
CA LEU A 2 -24.89 28.88 31.47
C LEU A 2 -26.14 28.76 30.57
N GLY A 3 -26.40 27.66 29.86
CA GLY A 3 -25.78 26.34 29.90
C GLY A 3 -26.25 25.46 28.73
N GLY A 4 -25.42 24.47 28.43
CA GLY A 4 -25.70 23.43 27.45
C GLY A 4 -26.64 22.36 27.99
N THR A 5 -27.47 21.84 27.09
CA THR A 5 -28.41 20.76 27.36
C THR A 5 -27.69 19.42 27.22
N LYS A 6 -27.60 18.68 28.33
CA LYS A 6 -27.29 17.25 28.35
C LYS A 6 -28.47 16.47 27.77
N ILE A 7 -28.21 15.52 26.89
CA ILE A 7 -29.10 14.38 26.66
C ILE A 7 -28.27 13.13 26.91
N ALA A 8 -28.72 12.34 27.89
CA ALA A 8 -28.19 11.03 28.20
C ALA A 8 -29.35 10.02 28.23
N ASN A 9 -29.04 8.82 27.76
CA ASN A 9 -29.61 7.51 28.09
C ASN A 9 -30.97 7.12 27.46
N ASN A 10 -30.95 6.04 26.68
CA ASN A 10 -31.40 4.68 27.12
C ASN A 10 -31.72 3.79 25.91
N PHE A 11 -31.20 2.57 25.88
CA PHE A 11 -31.84 1.32 25.41
C PHE A 11 -30.89 0.17 25.82
N LYS A 12 -31.07 -0.46 27.00
CA LYS A 12 -31.91 -1.63 27.35
C LYS A 12 -31.71 -2.89 26.51
N GLU A 13 -31.23 -3.91 27.23
CA GLU A 13 -31.02 -5.32 26.88
C GLU A 13 -32.32 -6.12 26.69
N ASN A 14 -32.11 -7.30 26.08
CA ASN A 14 -32.91 -8.52 25.99
C ASN A 14 -33.94 -8.58 24.84
N ASP A 15 -33.71 -9.52 23.91
CA ASP A 15 -34.46 -10.79 23.92
C ASP A 15 -33.80 -11.86 23.04
N SER A 16 -33.95 -13.10 23.53
CA SER A 16 -33.43 -14.38 23.06
C SER A 16 -34.33 -15.07 22.01
N PHE A 17 -33.85 -16.24 21.52
CA PHE A 17 -34.51 -17.37 20.80
C PHE A 17 -34.09 -17.58 19.32
N PRO A 18 -34.18 -18.82 18.77
CA PRO A 18 -33.95 -20.14 19.35
C PRO A 18 -33.00 -21.05 18.52
N LEU A 19 -32.62 -22.16 19.16
CA LEU A 19 -31.93 -23.33 18.62
C LEU A 19 -32.74 -24.04 17.52
N PHE A 20 -32.04 -24.54 16.50
CA PHE A 20 -32.53 -25.58 15.61
C PHE A 20 -31.70 -26.86 15.75
N ASP A 21 -32.41 -27.93 16.15
CA ASP A 21 -32.03 -29.33 16.06
C ASP A 21 -32.09 -29.81 14.60
N THR A 22 -31.12 -30.64 14.17
CA THR A 22 -31.39 -31.73 13.23
C THR A 22 -30.52 -32.95 13.52
N GLU A 23 -31.17 -34.11 13.47
CA GLU A 23 -30.68 -35.44 13.83
C GLU A 23 -29.87 -36.16 12.72
N LYS A 24 -28.95 -37.03 13.18
CA LYS A 24 -28.69 -38.44 12.79
C LYS A 24 -28.21 -38.85 11.37
N SER A 25 -27.00 -39.42 11.41
CA SER A 25 -26.60 -40.80 11.01
C SER A 25 -26.25 -41.13 9.55
N CYS A 26 -25.01 -41.60 9.31
CA CYS A 26 -24.67 -43.02 9.09
C CYS A 26 -23.16 -43.19 8.76
N GLY A 27 -22.57 -44.29 9.22
CA GLY A 27 -21.16 -44.64 9.05
C GLY A 27 -20.87 -45.66 7.93
N TYR A 28 -19.68 -46.29 8.04
CA TYR A 28 -18.95 -47.18 7.11
C TYR A 28 -17.98 -46.42 6.17
N GLY A 29 -16.73 -46.83 5.93
CA GLY A 29 -15.98 -48.03 6.30
C GLY A 29 -14.67 -48.03 5.49
N LYS A 30 -13.61 -48.57 6.10
CA LYS A 30 -12.20 -48.66 5.66
C LYS A 30 -11.98 -49.04 4.19
N HIS A 31 -10.91 -48.52 3.56
CA HIS A 31 -9.88 -49.33 2.89
C HIS A 31 -8.60 -48.51 2.57
N LYS A 32 -7.50 -48.84 3.28
CA LYS A 32 -6.12 -48.51 2.88
C LYS A 32 -5.70 -49.44 1.74
N LYS A 33 -5.16 -48.90 0.65
CA LYS A 33 -4.31 -49.64 -0.30
C LYS A 33 -2.98 -48.89 -0.46
N LEU A 34 -1.92 -49.52 0.03
CA LEU A 34 -0.54 -49.18 -0.31
C LEU A 34 -0.31 -49.46 -1.81
N LEU A 35 0.27 -48.50 -2.52
CA LEU A 35 0.98 -48.75 -3.77
C LEU A 35 2.36 -48.08 -3.71
N ARG A 36 3.36 -48.89 -4.06
CA ARG A 36 4.80 -48.59 -4.04
C ARG A 36 5.18 -47.56 -5.12
N PRO A 37 6.25 -46.77 -4.94
CA PRO A 37 6.73 -45.86 -5.97
C PRO A 37 7.52 -46.62 -7.05
N GLN A 38 7.11 -46.50 -8.32
CA GLN A 38 7.95 -46.84 -9.46
C GLN A 38 8.97 -45.73 -9.71
N LYS A 39 10.25 -46.11 -9.73
CA LYS A 39 11.35 -45.27 -10.25
C LYS A 39 11.28 -45.28 -11.78
N SER A 40 10.96 -44.15 -12.40
CA SER A 40 11.30 -43.90 -13.81
C SER A 40 12.60 -43.11 -13.87
N LYS A 41 13.60 -43.69 -14.56
CA LYS A 41 14.81 -42.99 -14.99
C LYS A 41 14.42 -42.16 -16.22
N THR A 42 14.60 -40.85 -16.16
CA THR A 42 14.52 -39.99 -17.34
C THR A 42 15.92 -39.64 -17.80
N THR A 43 16.28 -40.17 -18.97
CA THR A 43 17.51 -39.90 -19.71
C THR A 43 17.42 -38.49 -20.30
N PHE A 44 18.40 -37.62 -20.02
CA PHE A 44 18.54 -36.34 -20.70
C PHE A 44 19.16 -36.57 -22.10
N ASN A 45 18.39 -36.32 -23.16
CA ASN A 45 18.94 -36.20 -24.51
C ASN A 45 19.48 -34.77 -24.67
N ASN A 46 20.78 -34.66 -24.95
CA ASN A 46 21.41 -33.41 -25.34
C ASN A 46 21.03 -33.07 -26.78
N THR A 47 20.15 -32.08 -26.96
CA THR A 47 19.91 -31.46 -28.27
C THR A 47 20.72 -30.17 -28.34
N THR A 48 21.78 -30.17 -29.13
CA THR A 48 22.63 -29.00 -29.39
C THR A 48 21.92 -28.08 -30.38
N PHE A 49 21.45 -26.90 -29.93
CA PHE A 49 20.93 -25.85 -30.81
C PHE A 49 22.10 -25.01 -31.37
N SER A 50 22.27 -25.05 -32.69
CA SER A 50 23.14 -24.14 -33.43
C SER A 50 22.40 -22.83 -33.69
N LEU A 51 22.80 -21.75 -33.00
CA LEU A 51 22.32 -20.38 -33.24
C LEU A 51 23.37 -19.60 -34.04
N GLN A 52 23.23 -19.62 -35.37
CA GLN A 52 23.94 -18.68 -36.25
C GLN A 52 23.34 -17.27 -36.12
N SER A 53 24.25 -16.30 -35.94
CA SER A 53 24.11 -14.86 -36.20
C SER A 53 22.84 -14.15 -35.71
N CYS A 54 22.87 -13.66 -34.47
CA CYS A 54 22.04 -12.53 -34.02
C CYS A 54 22.82 -11.73 -32.95
N ASN A 55 22.78 -10.40 -33.04
CA ASN A 55 23.61 -9.40 -32.35
C ASN A 55 23.90 -9.72 -30.87
N MET A 56 25.17 -9.57 -30.45
CA MET A 56 25.65 -9.84 -29.09
C MET A 56 24.87 -9.10 -27.98
N LEU A 57 24.34 -7.90 -28.24
CA LEU A 57 23.52 -7.15 -27.28
C LEU A 57 22.20 -7.87 -26.92
N ASN A 58 21.52 -8.49 -27.89
CA ASN A 58 20.25 -9.17 -27.65
C ASN A 58 20.43 -10.48 -26.86
N ARG A 59 21.61 -11.11 -26.94
CA ARG A 59 21.93 -12.32 -26.16
C ARG A 59 22.12 -11.99 -24.68
N SER A 60 22.79 -10.89 -24.36
CA SER A 60 22.99 -10.47 -22.96
C SER A 60 21.68 -10.08 -22.28
N LEU A 61 20.80 -9.36 -22.98
CA LEU A 61 19.46 -9.03 -22.49
C LEU A 61 18.58 -10.27 -22.29
N ALA A 62 18.57 -11.19 -23.25
CA ALA A 62 17.80 -12.44 -23.13
C ALA A 62 18.30 -13.31 -21.97
N VAL A 63 19.62 -13.39 -21.76
CA VAL A 63 20.22 -14.12 -20.62
C VAL A 63 19.90 -13.44 -19.29
N ALA A 64 19.95 -12.11 -19.21
CA ALA A 64 19.56 -11.36 -18.02
C ALA A 64 18.07 -11.55 -17.67
N PHE A 65 17.19 -11.53 -18.68
CA PHE A 65 15.76 -11.82 -18.51
C PHE A 65 15.50 -13.27 -18.05
N LEU A 66 16.20 -14.24 -18.63
CA LEU A 66 16.08 -15.65 -18.22
C LEU A 66 16.59 -15.87 -16.80
N LEU A 67 17.73 -15.28 -16.44
CA LEU A 67 18.28 -15.36 -15.09
C LEU A 67 17.38 -14.68 -14.07
N SER A 68 16.81 -13.51 -14.39
CA SER A 68 15.82 -12.82 -13.56
C SER A 68 14.58 -13.70 -13.32
N ASN A 69 13.99 -14.26 -14.38
CA ASN A 69 12.82 -15.14 -14.25
C ASN A 69 13.11 -16.42 -13.43
N ILE A 70 14.27 -17.05 -13.63
CA ILE A 70 14.69 -18.23 -12.85
C ILE A 70 14.88 -17.85 -11.38
N TYR A 71 15.49 -16.70 -11.12
CA TYR A 71 15.71 -16.17 -9.79
C TYR A 71 14.39 -15.89 -9.08
N THR A 72 13.48 -15.11 -9.69
CA THR A 72 12.13 -14.84 -9.15
C THR A 72 11.36 -16.13 -8.87
N ALA A 73 11.41 -17.12 -9.78
CA ALA A 73 10.75 -18.41 -9.58
C ALA A 73 11.36 -19.21 -8.41
N HIS A 74 12.69 -19.15 -8.24
CA HIS A 74 13.38 -19.80 -7.12
C HIS A 74 13.05 -19.14 -5.78
N CYS A 75 13.04 -17.81 -5.74
CA CYS A 75 12.69 -17.03 -4.55
C CYS A 75 11.26 -17.30 -4.11
N ARG A 76 10.31 -17.35 -5.06
CA ARG A 76 8.91 -17.66 -4.79
C ARG A 76 8.72 -19.07 -4.24
N LYS A 77 9.33 -20.07 -4.89
CA LYS A 77 9.27 -21.45 -4.40
C LYS A 77 9.84 -21.58 -2.97
N ARG A 78 10.87 -20.79 -2.64
CA ARG A 78 11.42 -20.74 -1.28
C ARG A 78 10.45 -20.07 -0.30
N GLN A 79 9.78 -18.99 -0.69
CA GLN A 79 8.74 -18.34 0.11
C GLN A 79 7.56 -19.29 0.37
N ASP A 80 7.06 -19.98 -0.66
CA ASP A 80 5.95 -20.93 -0.55
C ASP A 80 6.30 -22.10 0.38
N MET A 81 7.52 -22.65 0.26
CA MET A 81 8.01 -23.71 1.16
C MET A 81 8.17 -23.21 2.60
N GLN A 82 8.58 -21.95 2.80
CA GLN A 82 8.75 -21.35 4.12
C GLN A 82 7.40 -21.02 4.78
N GLN A 83 6.40 -20.57 4.02
CA GLN A 83 5.04 -20.41 4.53
C GLN A 83 4.46 -21.75 4.98
N ALA A 84 4.63 -22.80 4.17
CA ALA A 84 4.17 -24.14 4.51
C ALA A 84 4.86 -24.72 5.76
N SER A 85 6.08 -24.27 6.11
CA SER A 85 6.79 -24.74 7.30
C SER A 85 6.37 -24.07 8.60
N ASP A 86 5.78 -22.89 8.54
CA ASP A 86 5.50 -22.07 9.72
C ASP A 86 4.17 -22.43 10.41
N GLY A 87 3.33 -23.25 9.77
CA GLY A 87 2.04 -23.67 10.33
C GLY A 87 0.95 -22.58 10.32
N TYR A 88 1.29 -21.33 10.02
CA TYR A 88 0.36 -20.19 9.88
C TYR A 88 0.57 -19.47 8.55
N ASP A 89 -0.52 -19.23 7.80
CA ASP A 89 -0.48 -18.40 6.60
C ASP A 89 -0.64 -16.92 6.98
N TYR A 90 0.48 -16.19 7.10
CA TYR A 90 0.42 -14.75 7.40
C TYR A 90 -0.25 -13.95 6.29
N PHE A 91 -0.09 -14.36 5.03
CA PHE A 91 -0.55 -13.59 3.87
C PHE A 91 -2.06 -13.69 3.63
N GLN A 92 -2.77 -14.54 4.38
CA GLN A 92 -4.24 -14.48 4.48
C GLN A 92 -4.74 -13.10 4.98
N HIS A 93 -3.90 -12.37 5.72
CA HIS A 93 -4.18 -11.01 6.23
C HIS A 93 -3.57 -9.92 5.35
N TYR A 94 -3.01 -10.27 4.19
CA TYR A 94 -2.29 -9.31 3.37
C TYR A 94 -3.27 -8.33 2.72
N PRO A 95 -3.11 -7.01 2.92
CA PRO A 95 -4.01 -5.99 2.34
C PRO A 95 -4.03 -6.03 0.81
N LYS A 96 -4.99 -5.30 0.20
CA LYS A 96 -5.07 -5.24 -1.26
C LYS A 96 -3.76 -4.74 -1.87
N GLN A 97 -3.44 -5.26 -3.05
CA GLN A 97 -2.17 -5.00 -3.74
C GLN A 97 -2.43 -4.39 -5.11
N TYR A 98 -1.55 -3.50 -5.55
CA TYR A 98 -1.55 -2.94 -6.89
C TYR A 98 -0.13 -2.80 -7.43
N VAL A 99 0.06 -2.97 -8.74
CA VAL A 99 1.35 -2.76 -9.41
C VAL A 99 1.30 -1.42 -10.15
N ALA A 100 2.04 -0.44 -9.65
CA ALA A 100 2.24 0.81 -10.38
C ALA A 100 3.41 0.60 -11.34
N LYS A 101 3.14 0.70 -12.64
CA LYS A 101 4.19 0.61 -13.66
C LYS A 101 4.86 1.96 -13.86
N ARG A 102 6.16 1.91 -14.19
CA ARG A 102 6.91 3.09 -14.58
C ARG A 102 6.39 3.61 -15.92
N VAL A 103 6.10 4.91 -15.99
CA VAL A 103 5.72 5.58 -17.23
C VAL A 103 6.87 5.49 -18.23
N GLY A 104 6.59 4.96 -19.42
CA GLY A 104 7.57 4.88 -20.50
C GLY A 104 8.04 6.27 -20.96
N ARG A 105 9.36 6.47 -21.06
CA ARG A 105 9.93 7.67 -21.69
C ARG A 105 9.97 7.49 -23.19
N LYS A 106 9.23 8.29 -23.96
CA LYS A 106 9.50 8.41 -25.40
C LYS A 106 10.79 9.22 -25.59
N ASN A 107 11.77 8.66 -26.33
CA ASN A 107 12.98 9.33 -26.80
C ASN A 107 13.82 10.05 -25.71
N GLY A 108 13.95 9.48 -24.51
CA GLY A 108 14.73 10.12 -23.43
C GLY A 108 14.12 11.42 -22.91
N GLY A 109 12.81 11.64 -23.10
CA GLY A 109 12.09 12.80 -22.62
C GLY A 109 12.18 13.02 -21.10
N VAL A 110 11.99 14.27 -20.68
CA VAL A 110 12.10 14.74 -19.29
C VAL A 110 11.07 14.05 -18.40
N ALA A 111 11.43 13.83 -17.12
CA ALA A 111 10.60 13.19 -16.10
C ALA A 111 9.22 13.85 -15.83
N THR A 112 8.93 15.03 -16.41
CA THR A 112 7.62 15.71 -16.29
C THR A 112 6.73 15.59 -17.53
N PHE A 113 7.08 14.75 -18.50
CA PHE A 113 6.30 14.61 -19.73
C PHE A 113 4.83 14.23 -19.46
N PHE A 114 4.61 13.25 -18.59
CA PHE A 114 3.27 12.77 -18.30
C PHE A 114 2.46 13.75 -17.44
N LEU A 115 3.11 14.39 -16.47
CA LEU A 115 2.53 15.46 -15.67
C LEU A 115 1.83 16.53 -16.53
N ASN A 116 2.47 16.95 -17.62
CA ASN A 116 1.94 17.99 -18.51
C ASN A 116 0.72 17.55 -19.34
N LYS A 117 0.38 16.26 -19.34
CA LYS A 117 -0.81 15.74 -20.03
C LYS A 117 -2.04 15.69 -19.15
N LEU A 118 -1.89 15.71 -17.82
CA LEU A 118 -3.01 15.54 -16.90
C LEU A 118 -4.03 16.66 -17.08
N ASP A 119 -5.30 16.28 -17.19
CA ASP A 119 -6.44 17.18 -17.42
C ASP A 119 -7.71 16.75 -16.68
N GLY A 120 -7.60 15.70 -15.85
CA GLY A 120 -8.67 15.11 -15.07
C GLY A 120 -9.40 13.96 -15.76
N ASP A 121 -9.17 13.69 -17.06
CA ASP A 121 -9.79 12.58 -17.80
C ASP A 121 -8.76 11.48 -18.13
N PRO A 122 -8.63 10.42 -17.31
CA PRO A 122 -7.62 9.40 -17.52
C PRO A 122 -7.87 8.50 -18.73
N ASP A 123 -9.08 8.51 -19.32
CA ASP A 123 -9.41 7.62 -20.44
C ASP A 123 -8.90 8.17 -21.79
N THR A 124 -8.46 9.43 -21.85
CA THR A 124 -7.98 10.09 -23.07
C THR A 124 -6.49 9.85 -23.36
N LYS A 125 -5.75 9.21 -22.45
CA LYS A 125 -4.27 9.12 -22.50
C LYS A 125 -3.82 7.68 -22.66
N GLU A 126 -2.86 7.45 -23.56
CA GLU A 126 -2.34 6.11 -23.85
C GLU A 126 -1.60 5.49 -22.66
N GLU A 127 -0.86 6.30 -21.89
CA GLU A 127 -0.12 5.85 -20.71
C GLU A 127 -1.04 5.15 -19.71
N TRP A 128 -2.24 5.69 -19.49
CA TRP A 128 -3.25 5.16 -18.60
C TRP A 128 -3.95 3.88 -19.08
N LYS A 129 -3.82 3.52 -20.36
CA LYS A 129 -4.35 2.26 -20.91
C LYS A 129 -3.41 1.07 -20.64
N THR A 130 -2.18 1.33 -20.20
CA THR A 130 -1.15 0.30 -19.97
C THR A 130 -1.26 -0.42 -18.63
N VAL A 131 -2.14 0.08 -17.75
CA VAL A 131 -2.43 -0.46 -16.42
C VAL A 131 -3.94 -0.60 -16.24
N PRO A 132 -4.42 -1.69 -15.60
CA PRO A 132 -5.84 -1.88 -15.34
C PRO A 132 -6.32 -0.95 -14.22
N TYR A 133 -7.62 -0.68 -14.19
CA TYR A 133 -8.27 -0.21 -12.97
C TYR A 133 -8.21 -1.26 -11.86
N SER A 134 -8.22 -0.81 -10.62
CA SER A 134 -8.41 -1.63 -9.43
C SER A 134 -9.79 -2.29 -9.46
N GLU A 135 -9.98 -3.25 -8.57
CA GLU A 135 -11.34 -3.62 -8.14
C GLU A 135 -12.07 -2.40 -7.55
N ALA A 136 -13.40 -2.47 -7.57
CA ALA A 136 -14.24 -1.46 -6.94
C ALA A 136 -13.95 -1.35 -5.44
N PHE A 137 -14.14 -0.14 -4.91
CA PHE A 137 -14.04 0.13 -3.48
C PHE A 137 -15.14 -0.63 -2.74
N VAL A 138 -14.92 -0.89 -1.46
CA VAL A 138 -15.82 -1.63 -0.57
C VAL A 138 -16.11 -0.81 0.69
N ASP A 139 -17.04 -1.26 1.53
CA ASP A 139 -17.20 -0.67 2.86
C ASP A 139 -15.87 -0.65 3.63
N ILE A 140 -15.60 0.42 4.39
CA ILE A 140 -14.35 0.58 5.16
C ILE A 140 -14.02 -0.60 6.07
N THR A 141 -15.03 -1.28 6.63
CA THR A 141 -14.82 -2.45 7.49
C THR A 141 -14.54 -3.73 6.68
N GLY A 142 -14.81 -3.72 5.38
CA GLY A 142 -14.74 -4.90 4.52
C GLY A 142 -15.96 -5.81 4.63
N GLU A 143 -16.98 -5.45 5.42
CA GLU A 143 -18.22 -6.20 5.57
C GLU A 143 -19.14 -6.00 4.34
N PRO A 144 -19.34 -7.02 3.48
CA PRO A 144 -20.05 -6.83 2.21
C PRO A 144 -21.53 -6.46 2.36
N GLU A 145 -22.15 -6.83 3.47
CA GLU A 145 -23.57 -6.58 3.75
C GLU A 145 -23.81 -5.32 4.60
N ASN A 146 -22.77 -4.53 4.87
CA ASN A 146 -22.94 -3.26 5.57
C ASN A 146 -23.80 -2.31 4.71
N PRO A 147 -24.95 -1.79 5.19
CA PRO A 147 -25.79 -0.86 4.45
C PRO A 147 -25.10 0.48 4.13
N LYS A 148 -23.91 0.72 4.71
CA LYS A 148 -23.05 1.86 4.41
C LYS A 148 -22.02 1.60 3.32
N GLY A 149 -21.95 0.37 2.78
CA GLY A 149 -21.12 0.04 1.63
C GLY A 149 -21.56 0.74 0.33
N PRO A 150 -20.78 0.58 -0.75
CA PRO A 150 -21.10 1.17 -2.05
C PRO A 150 -22.49 0.79 -2.56
N GLU A 151 -23.25 1.81 -2.94
CA GLU A 151 -24.59 1.63 -3.51
C GLU A 151 -24.48 1.10 -4.97
N PRO A 152 -25.48 0.35 -5.47
CA PRO A 152 -25.46 -0.14 -6.86
C PRO A 152 -25.31 1.00 -7.88
N GLY A 153 -24.27 0.94 -8.71
CA GLY A 153 -23.96 1.99 -9.70
C GLY A 153 -23.17 3.18 -9.15
N CYS A 154 -22.70 3.10 -7.90
CA CYS A 154 -21.82 4.08 -7.27
C CYS A 154 -20.37 3.60 -7.15
N ASP A 155 -19.91 2.81 -8.13
CA ASP A 155 -18.57 2.23 -8.12
C ASP A 155 -17.48 3.31 -8.10
N THR A 156 -16.40 3.00 -7.37
CA THR A 156 -15.18 3.80 -7.35
C THR A 156 -14.01 2.89 -7.65
N VAL A 157 -13.20 3.26 -8.64
CA VAL A 157 -12.03 2.50 -9.07
C VAL A 157 -10.85 3.45 -9.28
N MET A 158 -9.64 2.96 -9.05
CA MET A 158 -8.41 3.73 -9.23
C MET A 158 -7.38 2.97 -10.07
N LYS A 159 -6.40 3.68 -10.62
CA LYS A 159 -5.22 3.10 -11.28
C LYS A 159 -4.01 3.97 -11.03
N MET A 160 -2.83 3.37 -11.09
CA MET A 160 -1.59 4.05 -10.73
C MET A 160 -0.46 3.79 -11.72
N LEU A 161 0.33 4.83 -11.92
CA LEU A 161 1.60 4.84 -12.66
C LEU A 161 2.61 5.62 -11.84
N TYR A 162 3.89 5.55 -12.19
CA TYR A 162 4.89 6.41 -11.54
C TYR A 162 6.06 6.75 -12.44
N ASP A 163 6.84 7.74 -12.05
CA ASP A 163 8.13 8.05 -12.64
C ASP A 163 9.17 8.46 -11.59
N ASP A 164 10.24 9.14 -11.99
CA ASP A 164 11.31 9.58 -11.09
C ASP A 164 10.90 10.67 -10.10
N GLN A 165 9.77 11.34 -10.32
CA GLN A 165 9.34 12.51 -9.57
C GLN A 165 7.96 12.35 -8.93
N TYR A 166 7.08 11.54 -9.53
CA TYR A 166 5.69 11.45 -9.13
C TYR A 166 5.16 10.02 -9.06
N LEU A 167 4.30 9.78 -8.07
CA LEU A 167 3.23 8.80 -8.17
C LEU A 167 2.04 9.46 -8.86
N TYR A 168 1.55 8.83 -9.92
CA TYR A 168 0.32 9.24 -10.58
C TYR A 168 -0.82 8.34 -10.11
N VAL A 169 -1.92 8.97 -9.71
CA VAL A 169 -3.18 8.30 -9.37
C VAL A 169 -4.25 8.83 -10.31
N ALA A 170 -5.05 7.94 -10.88
CA ALA A 170 -6.30 8.31 -11.51
C ALA A 170 -7.45 7.54 -10.87
N ALA A 171 -8.58 8.21 -10.63
CA ALA A 171 -9.77 7.57 -10.10
C ALA A 171 -11.03 7.96 -10.88
N LYS A 172 -12.00 7.05 -10.90
CA LYS A 172 -13.32 7.22 -11.50
C LYS A 172 -14.36 6.94 -10.44
N MET A 173 -15.29 7.88 -10.24
CA MET A 173 -16.34 7.78 -9.24
C MET A 173 -17.69 7.93 -9.94
N GLN A 174 -18.47 6.85 -9.90
CA GLN A 174 -19.80 6.80 -10.50
C GLN A 174 -20.85 7.16 -9.45
N TYR A 175 -21.93 7.78 -9.91
CA TYR A 175 -23.03 8.22 -9.08
C TYR A 175 -24.33 7.81 -9.77
N ALA A 176 -25.07 6.89 -9.15
CA ALA A 176 -26.40 6.49 -9.56
C ALA A 176 -27.33 6.57 -8.35
N GLY A 177 -28.40 7.34 -8.44
CA GLY A 177 -29.33 7.51 -7.31
C GLY A 177 -28.84 8.45 -6.21
N ARG A 178 -27.71 9.15 -6.41
CA ARG A 178 -27.17 10.17 -5.51
C ARG A 178 -26.50 11.32 -6.27
N PRO A 179 -26.55 12.55 -5.74
CA PRO A 179 -25.85 13.69 -6.32
C PRO A 179 -24.35 13.67 -5.96
N ILE A 180 -23.53 14.30 -6.79
CA ILE A 180 -22.18 14.72 -6.39
C ILE A 180 -22.33 16.02 -5.58
N ILE A 181 -21.86 16.07 -4.33
CA ILE A 181 -21.91 17.30 -3.53
C ILE A 181 -20.53 17.97 -3.54
N ALA A 182 -20.46 19.24 -3.92
CA ALA A 182 -19.24 20.05 -3.78
C ALA A 182 -19.61 21.51 -3.47
N LYS A 183 -19.35 21.97 -2.25
CA LYS A 183 -19.73 23.28 -1.71
C LYS A 183 -18.52 24.13 -1.34
N PHE A 184 -17.40 23.51 -0.99
CA PHE A 184 -16.19 24.23 -0.69
C PHE A 184 -15.47 24.63 -1.98
N GLU A 185 -14.89 25.82 -1.96
CA GLU A 185 -14.26 26.47 -3.12
C GLU A 185 -12.81 26.91 -2.84
N GLU A 186 -12.39 26.90 -1.56
CA GLU A 186 -11.06 27.36 -1.16
C GLU A 186 -10.15 26.22 -0.68
N GLU A 187 -8.87 26.29 -1.04
CA GLU A 187 -7.88 25.31 -0.61
C GLU A 187 -7.80 25.19 0.93
N ASN A 188 -7.69 23.95 1.41
CA ASN A 188 -7.66 23.55 2.82
C ASN A 188 -8.97 23.81 3.57
N ASP A 189 -10.08 23.98 2.84
CA ASP A 189 -11.40 23.94 3.45
C ASP A 189 -11.66 22.52 3.98
N PRO A 190 -12.46 22.37 5.06
CA PRO A 190 -12.72 21.07 5.66
C PRO A 190 -13.72 20.26 4.82
N ILE A 191 -13.30 19.81 3.65
CA ILE A 191 -14.19 19.26 2.61
C ILE A 191 -14.94 18.00 3.08
N TYR A 192 -14.27 17.13 3.85
CA TYR A 192 -14.85 15.99 4.58
C TYR A 192 -16.14 16.29 5.37
N GLN A 193 -16.40 17.56 5.76
CA GLN A 193 -17.57 17.90 6.55
C GLN A 193 -18.87 17.97 5.73
N LYS A 194 -18.79 18.22 4.42
CA LYS A 194 -19.98 18.53 3.61
C LYS A 194 -19.96 18.01 2.19
N ASP A 195 -18.79 17.85 1.61
CA ASP A 195 -18.65 17.49 0.21
C ASP A 195 -18.58 15.98 0.03
N SER A 196 -18.88 15.53 -1.17
CA SER A 196 -18.44 14.24 -1.67
C SER A 196 -16.97 14.40 -2.09
N ASP A 197 -16.09 13.61 -1.51
CA ASP A 197 -14.65 13.74 -1.72
C ASP A 197 -13.98 12.38 -1.96
N PHE A 198 -12.84 12.48 -2.64
CA PHE A 198 -11.92 11.38 -2.89
C PHE A 198 -10.65 11.64 -2.11
N GLU A 199 -10.23 10.65 -1.33
CA GLU A 199 -9.11 10.76 -0.41
C GLU A 199 -7.96 9.82 -0.85
N VAL A 200 -6.73 10.28 -0.69
CA VAL A 200 -5.50 9.51 -0.92
C VAL A 200 -4.62 9.56 0.32
N PHE A 201 -4.25 8.40 0.83
CA PHE A 201 -3.46 8.24 2.04
C PHE A 201 -2.13 7.55 1.74
N VAL A 202 -0.99 8.12 2.11
CA VAL A 202 0.32 7.56 1.78
C VAL A 202 1.26 7.53 2.99
N ASP A 203 1.79 6.34 3.28
CA ASP A 203 2.89 6.11 4.20
C ASP A 203 4.03 5.43 3.42
N MET A 204 5.00 6.25 3.01
CA MET A 204 6.07 5.84 2.08
C MET A 204 6.86 4.63 2.59
N HIS A 205 7.14 4.57 3.89
CA HIS A 205 8.02 3.55 4.47
C HIS A 205 7.26 2.55 5.36
N GLY A 206 5.95 2.72 5.53
CA GLY A 206 5.12 1.89 6.40
C GLY A 206 5.53 2.04 7.86
N THR A 207 5.74 3.27 8.30
CA THR A 207 6.18 3.59 9.68
C THR A 207 5.04 3.94 10.62
N CYS A 208 3.83 4.11 10.08
CA CYS A 208 2.65 4.69 10.71
C CYS A 208 2.83 6.16 11.13
N HIS A 209 3.96 6.80 10.80
CA HIS A 209 4.30 8.16 11.23
C HIS A 209 4.52 9.07 10.03
N ALA A 210 4.24 10.37 10.24
CA ALA A 210 4.32 11.43 9.24
C ALA A 210 3.70 11.02 7.89
N TYR A 211 2.57 10.33 7.91
CA TYR A 211 1.87 9.94 6.69
C TYR A 211 1.05 11.10 6.16
N LYS A 212 0.74 11.04 4.86
CA LYS A 212 0.13 12.13 4.10
C LYS A 212 -1.29 11.77 3.73
N GLU A 213 -2.12 12.78 3.70
CA GLU A 213 -3.50 12.71 3.26
C GLU A 213 -3.78 13.89 2.34
N LEU A 214 -4.38 13.55 1.20
CA LEU A 214 -4.96 14.48 0.25
C LEU A 214 -6.43 14.12 0.12
N GLU A 215 -7.30 15.09 0.36
CA GLU A 215 -8.70 15.03 -0.03
C GLU A 215 -8.94 16.00 -1.18
N LEU A 216 -9.85 15.66 -2.09
CA LEU A 216 -10.36 16.60 -3.07
C LEU A 216 -11.84 16.36 -3.41
N ASN A 217 -12.56 17.46 -3.66
CA ASN A 217 -13.94 17.40 -4.15
C ASN A 217 -13.98 17.46 -5.69
N ALA A 218 -15.20 17.35 -6.25
CA ALA A 218 -15.40 17.41 -7.70
C ALA A 218 -14.96 18.74 -8.35
N TRP A 219 -14.84 19.83 -7.58
CA TRP A 219 -14.32 21.14 -8.00
C TRP A 219 -12.80 21.25 -7.97
N ASN A 220 -12.10 20.14 -7.70
CA ASN A 220 -10.65 20.10 -7.55
C ASN A 220 -10.15 20.98 -6.39
N VAL A 221 -11.01 21.26 -5.40
CA VAL A 221 -10.62 21.93 -4.17
C VAL A 221 -9.99 20.88 -3.27
N THR A 222 -8.75 21.14 -2.85
CA THR A 222 -7.96 20.17 -2.10
C THR A 222 -7.86 20.55 -0.64
N TRP A 223 -7.85 19.55 0.23
CA TRP A 223 -7.31 19.68 1.58
C TRP A 223 -6.14 18.72 1.74
N ASN A 224 -5.01 19.25 2.22
CA ASN A 224 -3.79 18.48 2.40
C ASN A 224 -3.38 18.52 3.87
N LEU A 225 -3.04 17.35 4.42
CA LEU A 225 -2.46 17.26 5.74
C LEU A 225 -1.38 16.19 5.83
N MET A 226 -0.46 16.39 6.76
CA MET A 226 0.42 15.37 7.27
C MET A 226 0.03 15.09 8.72
N LEU A 227 -0.20 13.83 9.07
CA LEU A 227 -0.37 13.41 10.44
C LEU A 227 0.93 12.83 10.98
N ASN A 228 1.44 13.37 12.08
CA ASN A 228 2.72 12.91 12.63
C ASN A 228 2.67 11.45 13.13
N ARG A 229 1.51 10.97 13.59
CA ARG A 229 1.19 9.59 13.99
C ARG A 229 -0.34 9.46 14.12
N PRO A 230 -0.93 8.25 14.24
CA PRO A 230 -2.38 8.09 14.30
C PRO A 230 -3.06 8.91 15.42
N TYR A 231 -4.28 9.37 15.19
CA TYR A 231 -5.07 10.09 16.21
C TYR A 231 -5.29 9.25 17.48
N ALA A 232 -5.50 7.94 17.33
CA ALA A 232 -5.62 7.00 18.43
C ALA A 232 -4.38 6.96 19.35
N ASP A 233 -3.24 7.43 18.86
CA ASP A 233 -1.96 7.48 19.56
C ASP A 233 -1.57 8.93 19.94
N GLY A 234 -2.54 9.84 19.95
CA GLY A 234 -2.31 11.26 20.28
C GLY A 234 -1.57 12.00 19.17
N GLY A 235 -1.90 11.69 17.91
CA GLY A 235 -1.45 12.40 16.72
C GLY A 235 -1.90 13.86 16.66
N ALA A 236 -1.14 14.66 15.93
CA ALA A 236 -1.42 16.06 15.64
C ALA A 236 -1.36 16.30 14.14
N GLU A 237 -2.36 17.03 13.64
CA GLU A 237 -2.44 17.50 12.26
C GLU A 237 -1.41 18.60 11.99
N PHE A 238 -0.77 18.50 10.84
CA PHE A 238 0.03 19.54 10.23
C PHE A 238 -0.58 19.85 8.86
N SER A 239 -1.17 21.03 8.71
CA SER A 239 -1.89 21.44 7.51
C SER A 239 -2.00 22.96 7.45
N GLY A 240 -2.41 23.50 6.31
CA GLY A 240 -2.78 24.91 6.20
C GLY A 240 -3.99 25.31 7.07
N ARG A 241 -4.87 24.37 7.41
CA ARG A 241 -6.10 24.59 8.17
C ARG A 241 -5.85 24.94 9.64
N VAL A 242 -4.80 24.35 10.24
CA VAL A 242 -4.50 24.45 11.68
C VAL A 242 -3.49 25.55 12.04
N THR A 243 -3.13 26.40 11.08
CA THR A 243 -2.22 27.53 11.32
C THR A 243 -2.99 28.81 11.61
N GLU A 244 -2.39 29.71 12.38
CA GLU A 244 -2.91 31.06 12.60
C GLU A 244 -1.95 32.12 12.04
N PRO A 245 -2.38 32.97 11.07
CA PRO A 245 -3.62 32.84 10.30
C PRO A 245 -3.64 31.55 9.46
N ARG A 246 -4.82 31.14 8.97
CA ARG A 246 -4.96 29.98 8.08
C ARG A 246 -4.02 30.10 6.87
N ASN A 247 -3.41 28.99 6.46
CA ASN A 247 -2.41 28.88 5.40
C ASN A 247 -1.10 29.66 5.65
N ASN A 248 -0.74 29.94 6.90
CA ASN A 248 0.53 30.55 7.25
C ASN A 248 1.69 29.56 7.09
N LYS A 249 2.38 29.64 5.94
CA LYS A 249 3.49 28.75 5.56
C LYS A 249 4.68 28.76 6.52
N THR A 250 4.82 29.81 7.33
CA THR A 250 5.92 29.93 8.31
C THR A 250 5.57 29.32 9.67
N HIS A 251 4.30 28.94 9.88
CA HIS A 251 3.85 28.37 11.13
C HIS A 251 4.44 26.95 11.31
N PRO A 252 4.89 26.56 12.52
CA PRO A 252 5.53 25.25 12.74
C PRO A 252 4.60 24.05 12.48
N LYS A 253 3.28 24.26 12.58
CA LYS A 253 2.27 23.25 12.21
C LYS A 253 1.87 23.29 10.74
N TYR A 254 2.44 24.18 9.93
CA TYR A 254 2.20 24.16 8.50
C TYR A 254 2.90 22.96 7.87
N TRP A 255 2.12 22.23 7.09
CA TRP A 255 2.60 21.35 6.04
C TRP A 255 1.62 21.50 4.87
N GLY A 256 2.15 21.45 3.65
CA GLY A 256 1.38 21.49 2.43
C GLY A 256 2.29 21.13 1.25
N PRO A 257 1.80 20.42 0.24
CA PRO A 257 2.64 19.99 -0.88
C PRO A 257 3.03 21.17 -1.78
N GLU A 258 4.27 21.20 -2.27
CA GLU A 258 4.73 22.26 -3.18
C GLU A 258 4.63 21.84 -4.65
N LYS A 259 4.79 20.55 -4.92
CA LYS A 259 4.97 20.00 -6.27
C LYS A 259 3.83 19.10 -6.71
N GLN A 260 2.91 18.74 -5.81
CA GLN A 260 1.67 18.05 -6.14
C GLN A 260 0.84 18.81 -7.18
N ARG A 261 0.17 18.07 -8.07
CA ARG A 261 -0.82 18.61 -9.01
C ARG A 261 -2.07 17.73 -9.00
N THR A 262 -3.24 18.34 -9.10
CA THR A 262 -4.53 17.65 -9.11
C THR A 262 -5.41 18.22 -10.21
N PHE A 263 -6.21 17.36 -10.82
CA PHE A 263 -7.17 17.71 -11.85
C PHE A 263 -8.44 16.88 -11.63
N THR A 264 -9.60 17.50 -11.82
CA THR A 264 -10.89 16.79 -11.88
C THR A 264 -11.59 17.05 -13.20
N LYS A 265 -12.40 16.08 -13.62
CA LYS A 265 -13.25 16.23 -14.80
C LYS A 265 -14.63 15.66 -14.51
N LEU A 266 -15.66 16.49 -14.64
CA LEU A 266 -17.02 16.02 -14.73
C LEU A 266 -17.26 15.43 -16.12
N ARG A 267 -17.46 14.12 -16.22
CA ARG A 267 -17.66 13.42 -17.50
C ARG A 267 -19.14 13.27 -17.85
N LYS A 268 -19.99 13.20 -16.83
CA LYS A 268 -21.44 13.07 -16.98
C LYS A 268 -22.17 13.71 -15.82
N GLY A 269 -23.36 14.24 -16.10
CA GLY A 269 -24.26 14.80 -15.09
C GLY A 269 -23.87 16.22 -14.68
N GLN A 270 -24.22 16.58 -13.45
CA GLN A 270 -23.97 17.89 -12.87
C GLN A 270 -23.56 17.74 -11.40
N VAL A 271 -22.54 18.45 -10.97
CA VAL A 271 -22.22 18.58 -9.54
C VAL A 271 -23.23 19.50 -8.87
N ASN A 272 -23.64 19.13 -7.66
CA ASN A 272 -24.82 19.66 -6.98
C ASN A 272 -26.11 19.49 -7.82
N GLY A 273 -26.16 18.46 -8.66
CA GLY A 273 -27.34 18.08 -9.46
C GLY A 273 -28.38 17.30 -8.66
N ASN A 274 -29.35 16.68 -9.36
CA ASN A 274 -30.38 15.87 -8.71
C ASN A 274 -29.90 14.44 -8.45
N ALA A 275 -30.39 13.82 -7.38
CA ALA A 275 -30.06 12.43 -7.04
C ALA A 275 -30.52 11.42 -8.12
N SER A 276 -31.54 11.75 -8.91
CA SER A 276 -32.04 10.89 -9.99
C SER A 276 -31.11 10.83 -11.20
N ASP A 277 -30.17 11.77 -11.32
CA ASP A 277 -29.28 11.85 -12.46
C ASP A 277 -28.13 10.86 -12.30
N VAL A 278 -27.74 10.21 -13.40
CA VAL A 278 -26.48 9.45 -13.42
C VAL A 278 -25.34 10.41 -13.69
N ALA A 279 -24.39 10.50 -12.77
CA ALA A 279 -23.22 11.35 -12.87
C ALA A 279 -21.93 10.54 -12.76
N GLU A 280 -20.85 11.09 -13.31
CA GLU A 280 -19.51 10.54 -13.20
C GLU A 280 -18.54 11.70 -13.20
N TYR A 281 -17.62 11.71 -12.22
CA TYR A 281 -16.42 12.51 -12.32
C TYR A 281 -15.19 11.64 -12.17
N THR A 282 -14.08 12.14 -12.70
CA THR A 282 -12.77 11.52 -12.61
C THR A 282 -11.77 12.50 -12.02
N THR A 283 -10.69 11.95 -11.47
CA THR A 283 -9.54 12.75 -11.06
C THR A 283 -8.24 12.16 -11.58
N GLU A 284 -7.27 13.03 -11.84
CA GLU A 284 -5.87 12.71 -12.03
C GLU A 284 -5.03 13.51 -11.03
N ILE A 285 -4.15 12.82 -10.31
CA ILE A 285 -3.33 13.36 -9.23
C ILE A 285 -1.88 12.96 -9.51
N ALA A 286 -0.97 13.92 -9.42
CA ALA A 286 0.46 13.70 -9.39
C ALA A 286 0.98 14.04 -7.99
N LEU A 287 1.30 13.01 -7.20
CA LEU A 287 1.87 13.13 -5.87
C LEU A 287 3.40 13.13 -5.99
N SER A 288 4.04 14.24 -5.63
CA SER A 288 5.49 14.38 -5.70
C SER A 288 6.18 13.51 -4.67
N TRP A 289 7.20 12.76 -5.07
CA TRP A 289 8.04 12.01 -4.13
C TRP A 289 8.69 12.90 -3.08
N ALA A 290 9.07 14.11 -3.46
CA ALA A 290 9.67 15.06 -2.52
C ALA A 290 8.67 15.50 -1.43
N ASP A 291 7.40 15.72 -1.81
CA ASP A 291 6.35 16.12 -0.86
C ASP A 291 5.99 14.92 0.04
N LEU A 292 5.88 13.72 -0.55
CA LEU A 292 5.59 12.48 0.18
C LEU A 292 6.71 12.03 1.11
N LEU A 293 7.97 12.36 0.81
CA LEU A 293 9.11 12.04 1.67
C LEU A 293 9.35 13.10 2.75
N ASP A 294 8.81 14.32 2.61
CA ASP A 294 8.98 15.38 3.61
C ASP A 294 8.57 14.87 5.01
N ARG A 295 9.48 15.07 5.97
CA ARG A 295 9.37 14.66 7.39
C ARG A 295 9.08 13.18 7.64
N THR A 296 9.14 12.32 6.63
CA THR A 296 8.94 10.87 6.83
C THR A 296 10.14 10.29 7.57
N PRO A 297 9.95 9.55 8.67
CA PRO A 297 11.02 8.75 9.22
C PRO A 297 11.54 7.79 8.15
N GLN A 298 12.85 7.70 8.00
CA GLN A 298 13.44 6.63 7.20
C GLN A 298 13.08 5.32 7.91
N GLY A 299 12.14 4.55 7.35
CA GLY A 299 11.98 3.15 7.75
C GLY A 299 13.31 2.48 7.45
N GLY A 300 13.88 1.75 8.40
CA GLY A 300 15.21 1.12 8.25
C GLY A 300 15.27 0.02 7.18
N GLY A 301 14.74 0.22 5.97
CA GLY A 301 14.70 -0.76 4.91
C GLY A 301 16.08 -0.99 4.29
N ALA A 302 16.34 -2.27 4.03
CA ALA A 302 17.48 -2.82 3.30
C ALA A 302 18.09 -1.87 2.25
N SER A 303 19.43 -1.72 2.30
CA SER A 303 20.20 -1.31 1.13
C SER A 303 19.83 -2.23 -0.03
N GLY A 304 19.08 -1.72 -1.00
CA GLY A 304 18.60 -2.49 -2.13
C GLY A 304 18.81 -1.73 -3.43
N VAL A 305 19.89 -2.08 -4.13
CA VAL A 305 20.16 -1.85 -5.57
C VAL A 305 20.21 -0.40 -6.03
N VAL A 306 21.43 0.09 -6.23
CA VAL A 306 21.74 1.29 -7.01
C VAL A 306 21.10 1.17 -8.40
N VAL A 307 20.08 1.97 -8.69
CA VAL A 307 19.79 2.33 -10.08
C VAL A 307 20.89 3.30 -10.47
N ALA A 308 21.86 2.82 -11.25
CA ALA A 308 22.92 3.67 -11.76
C ALA A 308 22.29 4.86 -12.48
N GLN A 309 22.59 6.08 -12.02
CA GLN A 309 22.55 7.23 -12.90
C GLN A 309 23.60 6.98 -13.97
N ASP A 310 23.20 6.54 -15.15
CA ASP A 310 24.02 6.62 -16.35
C ASP A 310 24.30 8.09 -16.64
N SER A 311 25.33 8.62 -15.98
CA SER A 311 25.92 9.92 -16.23
C SER A 311 27.01 9.75 -17.29
N CYS A 312 26.60 9.31 -18.48
CA CYS A 312 27.41 9.50 -19.68
C CYS A 312 27.08 10.86 -20.28
N ASN A 313 27.93 11.85 -20.02
CA ASN A 313 28.36 12.93 -20.92
C ASN A 313 28.64 14.21 -20.13
N ASN A 314 29.93 14.55 -19.98
CA ASN A 314 30.47 15.84 -20.38
C ASN A 314 32.01 15.79 -20.26
N ILE A 315 32.63 15.47 -21.38
CA ILE A 315 34.00 15.89 -21.67
C ILE A 315 33.88 17.30 -22.25
N GLU A 316 34.45 18.30 -21.57
CA GLU A 316 35.12 19.42 -22.21
C GLU A 316 36.08 20.08 -21.22
N GLY A 317 37.33 20.24 -21.64
CA GLY A 317 38.44 20.67 -20.79
C GLY A 317 38.58 22.19 -20.71
N SER A 318 39.17 22.65 -19.61
CA SER A 318 40.05 23.82 -19.61
C SER A 318 40.87 23.85 -18.32
N THR A 319 42.18 23.90 -18.50
CA THR A 319 43.22 24.07 -17.48
C THR A 319 43.28 25.52 -16.97
N SER A 320 43.32 25.73 -15.65
CA SER A 320 44.30 26.66 -15.05
C SER A 320 44.45 26.45 -13.55
N THR A 321 45.72 26.42 -13.12
CA THR A 321 46.24 26.34 -11.76
C THR A 321 46.22 27.70 -11.06
N THR A 322 45.83 27.78 -9.78
CA THR A 322 46.47 28.67 -8.77
C THR A 322 46.24 28.13 -7.35
N THR A 323 47.29 28.19 -6.55
CA THR A 323 47.50 27.61 -5.20
C THR A 323 47.15 28.56 -4.03
N THR A 324 46.49 27.99 -2.99
CA THR A 324 46.51 28.26 -1.52
C THR A 324 45.98 29.59 -0.90
N PRO A 325 45.64 29.66 0.42
CA PRO A 325 45.04 28.64 1.32
C PRO A 325 43.92 29.18 2.27
N ALA A 326 43.27 28.25 2.97
CA ALA A 326 42.56 28.41 4.25
C ALA A 326 41.29 29.30 4.29
N GLY A 327 40.15 28.66 4.08
CA GLY A 327 38.85 29.15 4.52
C GLY A 327 37.92 27.96 4.72
N THR A 328 37.61 27.65 5.97
CA THR A 328 36.66 26.61 6.39
C THR A 328 35.31 26.87 5.71
N THR A 329 35.08 26.24 4.57
CA THR A 329 33.78 26.21 3.91
C THR A 329 33.18 24.86 4.25
N SER A 330 32.13 24.88 5.05
CA SER A 330 31.23 23.74 5.22
C SER A 330 30.65 23.40 3.85
N THR A 331 31.23 22.41 3.18
CA THR A 331 30.57 21.75 2.08
C THR A 331 29.29 21.15 2.64
N LYS A 332 28.14 21.74 2.31
CA LYS A 332 26.85 21.07 2.39
C LYS A 332 27.04 19.75 1.65
N GLN A 333 27.06 18.67 2.43
CA GLN A 333 27.04 17.32 1.93
C GLN A 333 25.76 17.22 1.09
N GLU A 334 25.91 17.18 -0.23
CA GLU A 334 24.82 16.91 -1.15
C GLU A 334 24.16 15.60 -0.70
N SER A 335 22.84 15.67 -0.58
CA SER A 335 21.97 14.62 -0.11
C SER A 335 22.28 13.30 -0.81
N SER A 336 22.56 12.24 -0.04
CA SER A 336 22.35 10.88 -0.53
C SER A 336 20.94 10.83 -1.11
N SER A 337 20.78 10.56 -2.40
CA SER A 337 19.47 10.38 -3.01
C SER A 337 18.76 9.27 -2.25
N SER A 338 17.76 9.60 -1.43
CA SER A 338 16.95 8.61 -0.72
C SER A 338 16.25 7.78 -1.78
N GLN A 339 16.70 6.54 -1.94
CA GLN A 339 16.12 5.61 -2.90
C GLN A 339 14.66 5.32 -2.53
N LEU A 340 13.78 5.30 -3.54
CA LEU A 340 12.37 4.98 -3.32
C LEU A 340 12.22 3.54 -2.81
N PRO A 341 11.35 3.29 -1.81
CA PRO A 341 11.04 1.94 -1.39
C PRO A 341 10.30 1.20 -2.50
N ARG A 342 10.56 -0.10 -2.64
CA ARG A 342 9.94 -0.94 -3.67
C ARG A 342 8.45 -1.18 -3.43
N TRP A 343 8.04 -1.20 -2.16
CA TRP A 343 6.66 -1.27 -1.71
C TRP A 343 6.32 0.00 -0.92
N ILE A 344 5.21 0.65 -1.28
CA ILE A 344 4.64 1.78 -0.52
C ILE A 344 3.31 1.35 0.11
N ARG A 345 2.98 1.92 1.27
CA ARG A 345 1.68 1.75 1.92
C ARG A 345 0.77 2.89 1.48
N ILE A 346 -0.35 2.54 0.87
CA ILE A 346 -1.29 3.52 0.32
C ILE A 346 -2.72 3.02 0.43
N ASN A 347 -3.65 3.93 0.70
CA ASN A 347 -5.05 3.64 0.55
C ASN A 347 -5.81 4.81 -0.06
N PHE A 348 -7.04 4.52 -0.44
CA PHE A 348 -7.95 5.47 -1.05
C PHE A 348 -9.29 5.35 -0.37
N SER A 349 -9.99 6.47 -0.25
CA SER A 349 -11.36 6.48 0.18
C SER A 349 -12.21 7.35 -0.75
N ARG A 350 -13.50 7.07 -0.76
CA ARG A 350 -14.55 7.98 -1.19
C ARG A 350 -15.46 8.17 -0.01
N VAL A 351 -15.61 9.41 0.41
CA VAL A 351 -16.48 9.78 1.52
C VAL A 351 -17.71 10.50 0.99
N GLU A 352 -18.83 10.16 1.61
CA GLU A 352 -20.14 10.66 1.23
C GLU A 352 -20.99 10.92 2.47
N ASP A 353 -22.06 11.69 2.29
CA ASP A 353 -23.05 11.95 3.34
C ASP A 353 -22.42 12.49 4.64
N GLN A 354 -21.47 13.42 4.50
CA GLN A 354 -20.78 14.08 5.62
C GLN A 354 -20.01 13.09 6.51
N GLY A 355 -19.37 12.08 5.91
CA GLY A 355 -18.63 11.06 6.63
C GLY A 355 -19.45 9.84 7.05
N ASP A 356 -20.76 9.79 6.78
CA ASP A 356 -21.58 8.63 7.17
C ASP A 356 -21.23 7.37 6.37
N LYS A 357 -20.82 7.55 5.10
CA LYS A 357 -20.34 6.48 4.22
C LYS A 357 -18.89 6.71 3.87
N ASN A 358 -18.10 5.65 4.02
CA ASN A 358 -16.69 5.65 3.66
C ASN A 358 -16.41 4.35 2.90
N TRP A 359 -16.14 4.49 1.61
CA TRP A 359 -15.83 3.38 0.71
C TRP A 359 -14.36 3.42 0.38
N VAL A 360 -13.67 2.29 0.53
CA VAL A 360 -12.21 2.25 0.47
C VAL A 360 -11.72 1.22 -0.52
N TRP A 361 -10.52 1.42 -1.05
CA TRP A 361 -9.89 0.39 -1.88
C TRP A 361 -9.52 -0.84 -1.04
N SER A 362 -8.69 -0.67 -0.01
CA SER A 362 -8.34 -1.73 0.94
C SER A 362 -9.10 -1.53 2.26
N PRO A 363 -9.84 -2.53 2.77
CA PRO A 363 -10.56 -2.40 4.04
C PRO A 363 -9.63 -2.26 5.24
N MET A 364 -10.09 -1.59 6.29
CA MET A 364 -9.35 -1.30 7.52
C MET A 364 -9.38 -2.49 8.48
N ILE A 365 -8.73 -3.58 8.07
CA ILE A 365 -8.62 -4.80 8.87
C ILE A 365 -7.36 -4.74 9.72
N THR A 366 -7.53 -4.73 11.04
CA THR A 366 -6.44 -4.81 12.03
C THR A 366 -6.79 -5.79 13.13
N TYR A 367 -5.82 -6.11 13.99
CA TYR A 367 -6.05 -7.04 15.09
C TYR A 367 -6.86 -6.40 16.23
N ASP A 368 -8.00 -7.00 16.59
CA ASP A 368 -8.81 -6.66 17.75
C ASP A 368 -8.45 -7.59 18.92
N ALA A 369 -7.69 -7.08 19.88
CA ALA A 369 -7.28 -7.86 21.06
C ALA A 369 -8.46 -8.26 21.97
N SER A 370 -9.60 -7.55 21.92
CA SER A 370 -10.79 -7.89 22.71
C SER A 370 -11.54 -9.09 22.14
N LYS A 371 -11.50 -9.25 20.81
CA LYS A 371 -12.06 -10.38 20.07
C LYS A 371 -11.03 -11.48 19.81
N ARG A 372 -9.75 -11.15 20.00
CA ARG A 372 -8.59 -11.96 19.68
C ARG A 372 -8.58 -12.43 18.23
N ASP A 373 -8.95 -11.52 17.33
CA ASP A 373 -9.22 -11.80 15.92
C ASP A 373 -8.99 -10.56 15.06
N PHE A 374 -8.77 -10.73 13.76
CA PHE A 374 -8.66 -9.61 12.82
C PHE A 374 -10.05 -9.11 12.42
N ARG A 375 -10.28 -7.79 12.49
CA ARG A 375 -11.59 -7.17 12.27
C ARG A 375 -11.48 -5.86 11.51
N GLY A 376 -12.55 -5.53 10.80
CA GLY A 376 -12.75 -4.24 10.14
C GLY A 376 -13.06 -3.12 11.12
N PHE A 377 -12.47 -1.94 10.89
CA PHE A 377 -12.68 -0.74 11.71
C PHE A 377 -13.11 0.44 10.84
N VAL A 378 -14.00 1.29 11.37
CA VAL A 378 -14.32 2.59 10.75
C VAL A 378 -13.28 3.61 11.20
N ASP A 379 -12.06 3.51 10.65
CA ASP A 379 -10.91 4.33 11.03
C ASP A 379 -9.81 4.28 9.95
N MET A 380 -9.79 5.29 9.06
CA MET A 380 -8.79 5.37 7.99
C MET A 380 -7.38 5.67 8.49
N HIS A 381 -7.23 6.19 9.71
CA HIS A 381 -5.94 6.58 10.28
C HIS A 381 -5.20 5.39 10.91
N ARG A 382 -5.23 4.24 10.22
CA ARG A 382 -4.52 2.98 10.53
C ARG A 382 -3.59 2.57 9.38
N PRO A 383 -2.43 3.24 9.21
CA PRO A 383 -1.53 3.00 8.08
C PRO A 383 -1.04 1.56 7.94
N GLU A 384 -1.01 0.79 9.03
CA GLU A 384 -0.69 -0.63 9.05
C GLU A 384 -1.76 -1.53 8.40
N ALA A 385 -2.96 -1.00 8.12
CA ALA A 385 -4.06 -1.70 7.44
C ALA A 385 -4.20 -1.35 5.94
N TRP A 386 -3.56 -0.25 5.50
CA TRP A 386 -3.60 0.22 4.12
C TRP A 386 -3.12 -0.82 3.08
N GLY A 387 -3.39 -0.58 1.80
CA GLY A 387 -2.93 -1.46 0.73
C GLY A 387 -1.42 -1.35 0.47
N TYR A 388 -0.93 -2.24 -0.39
CA TYR A 388 0.44 -2.23 -0.90
C TYR A 388 0.48 -1.84 -2.37
N VAL A 389 1.36 -0.91 -2.72
CA VAL A 389 1.72 -0.65 -4.11
C VAL A 389 3.16 -1.08 -4.36
N TYR A 390 3.33 -1.98 -5.33
CA TYR A 390 4.63 -2.38 -5.85
C TYR A 390 5.02 -1.47 -7.01
N LEU A 391 6.17 -0.81 -6.90
CA LEU A 391 6.74 0.00 -7.97
C LEU A 391 7.52 -0.88 -8.94
N ASP A 392 6.94 -1.11 -10.12
CA ASP A 392 7.54 -1.95 -11.17
C ASP A 392 8.34 -1.09 -12.15
N ASP A 393 9.65 -1.33 -12.24
CA ASP A 393 10.53 -0.60 -13.17
C ASP A 393 10.34 -1.04 -14.63
N ALA A 394 9.60 -2.14 -14.88
CA ALA A 394 9.23 -2.51 -16.24
C ALA A 394 8.40 -1.37 -16.86
N THR A 395 8.96 -0.77 -17.90
CA THR A 395 8.31 0.32 -18.62
C THR A 395 7.00 -0.16 -19.20
N SER A 396 5.96 0.65 -19.08
CA SER A 396 4.73 0.43 -19.84
C SER A 396 5.01 0.58 -21.34
N SER A 397 5.26 -0.52 -22.04
CA SER A 397 5.38 -0.51 -23.50
C SER A 397 3.99 -0.28 -24.10
N ALA A 398 3.75 0.93 -24.60
CA ALA A 398 2.54 1.27 -25.36
C ALA A 398 2.60 0.80 -26.83
N GLU A 399 3.59 -0.01 -27.21
CA GLU A 399 3.75 -0.50 -28.58
C GLU A 399 3.96 -2.02 -28.53
N GLY A 400 2.90 -2.74 -28.88
CA GLY A 400 2.90 -4.16 -29.17
C GLY A 400 2.15 -4.38 -30.49
N ASP A 401 2.92 -4.38 -31.58
CA ASP A 401 2.73 -5.12 -32.83
C ASP A 401 1.28 -5.40 -33.27
N ALA A 402 0.68 -4.40 -33.90
CA ALA A 402 -0.41 -4.60 -34.85
C ALA A 402 0.16 -4.59 -36.28
N ASP A 403 1.02 -5.55 -36.62
CA ASP A 403 1.30 -5.90 -38.01
C ASP A 403 1.92 -7.30 -38.11
N HIS A 404 1.26 -8.16 -38.90
CA HIS A 404 1.54 -9.58 -39.22
C HIS A 404 0.71 -10.65 -38.48
N ALA A 405 -0.60 -10.63 -38.74
CA ALA A 405 -1.40 -11.84 -38.76
C ALA A 405 -1.69 -12.24 -40.23
N GLU A 406 -0.74 -12.89 -40.89
CA GLU A 406 -1.02 -13.71 -42.09
C GLU A 406 -0.61 -15.17 -41.85
N SER A 407 -1.64 -16.02 -41.90
CA SER A 407 -1.68 -17.45 -42.22
C SER A 407 -0.41 -18.31 -42.05
N VAL A 408 -0.41 -19.18 -41.04
CA VAL A 408 -0.05 -20.60 -41.25
C VAL A 408 -0.92 -21.47 -40.33
N GLN A 409 -1.83 -22.24 -40.93
CA GLN A 409 -2.44 -23.39 -40.30
C GLN A 409 -1.39 -24.50 -40.17
N ASN A 410 -1.12 -24.99 -38.95
CA ASN A 410 -0.87 -26.42 -38.80
C ASN A 410 -1.18 -26.91 -37.38
N SER A 411 -1.93 -28.01 -37.34
CA SER A 411 -2.44 -28.70 -36.17
C SER A 411 -1.37 -29.48 -35.42
N THR A 412 -1.24 -29.27 -34.11
CA THR A 412 -0.91 -30.36 -33.17
C THR A 412 -1.45 -30.01 -31.78
N SER A 413 -2.36 -30.84 -31.28
CA SER A 413 -3.00 -30.74 -29.97
C SER A 413 -1.99 -31.02 -28.85
N GLY A 414 -1.52 -29.97 -28.18
CA GLY A 414 -0.82 -30.04 -26.91
C GLY A 414 -1.58 -29.22 -25.88
N SER A 415 -2.05 -29.87 -24.83
CA SER A 415 -2.72 -29.27 -23.66
C SER A 415 -1.85 -28.19 -23.03
N SER A 416 -2.02 -26.93 -23.43
CA SER A 416 -1.41 -25.78 -22.79
C SER A 416 -2.23 -25.41 -21.56
N THR A 417 -1.78 -25.83 -20.38
CA THR A 417 -2.19 -25.19 -19.14
C THR A 417 -1.76 -23.73 -19.22
N SER A 418 -2.73 -22.81 -19.35
CA SER A 418 -2.48 -21.37 -19.27
C SER A 418 -1.68 -21.06 -18.00
N PRO A 419 -0.64 -20.20 -18.07
CA PRO A 419 0.03 -19.76 -16.85
C PRO A 419 -1.02 -19.01 -16.01
N VAL A 420 -1.23 -19.50 -14.79
CA VAL A 420 -2.01 -18.78 -13.76
C VAL A 420 -1.45 -17.36 -13.71
N ALA A 421 -2.30 -16.36 -13.95
CA ALA A 421 -1.91 -14.96 -13.86
C ALA A 421 -1.30 -14.73 -12.48
N GLN A 422 0.01 -14.52 -12.43
CA GLN A 422 0.75 -14.36 -11.19
C GLN A 422 0.37 -13.00 -10.59
N GLY A 423 -0.22 -12.98 -9.40
CA GLY A 423 -0.56 -11.75 -8.68
C GLY A 423 0.68 -10.90 -8.35
N PRO A 424 0.49 -9.65 -7.85
CA PRO A 424 1.58 -8.74 -7.51
C PRO A 424 2.60 -9.37 -6.54
N PRO A 425 3.88 -8.96 -6.57
CA PRO A 425 4.86 -9.39 -5.58
C PRO A 425 4.48 -8.94 -4.16
N GLN A 426 4.47 -9.88 -3.23
CA GLN A 426 4.22 -9.61 -1.81
C GLN A 426 5.49 -9.08 -1.13
N ASP A 427 5.33 -8.16 -0.17
CA ASP A 427 6.42 -7.62 0.66
C ASP A 427 6.93 -8.73 1.60
N PRO A 428 8.20 -9.15 1.46
CA PRO A 428 8.75 -10.24 2.27
C PRO A 428 8.87 -9.88 3.76
N SER A 429 8.82 -8.59 4.12
CA SER A 429 8.82 -8.11 5.50
C SER A 429 7.43 -8.12 6.14
N PHE A 430 6.37 -8.42 5.39
CA PHE A 430 5.00 -8.39 5.90
C PHE A 430 4.76 -9.23 7.16
N PRO A 431 5.26 -10.48 7.29
CA PRO A 431 5.03 -11.27 8.50
C PRO A 431 5.53 -10.60 9.78
N VAL A 432 6.75 -10.02 9.77
CA VAL A 432 7.28 -9.31 10.96
C VAL A 432 6.52 -8.01 11.24
N ARG A 433 6.04 -7.32 10.21
CA ARG A 433 5.16 -6.12 10.36
C ARG A 433 3.83 -6.49 11.00
N LEU A 434 3.18 -7.53 10.50
CA LEU A 434 1.89 -8.02 10.99
C LEU A 434 1.98 -8.42 12.47
N VAL A 435 3.01 -9.18 12.85
CA VAL A 435 3.21 -9.62 14.24
C VAL A 435 3.59 -8.44 15.14
N ALA A 436 4.40 -7.49 14.67
CA ALA A 436 4.69 -6.28 15.44
C ALA A 436 3.41 -5.46 15.70
N ALA A 437 2.61 -5.17 14.67
CA ALA A 437 1.34 -4.47 14.82
C ALA A 437 0.36 -5.22 15.75
N HIS A 438 0.29 -6.54 15.63
CA HIS A 438 -0.49 -7.40 16.52
C HIS A 438 -0.08 -7.22 18.00
N LEU A 439 1.22 -7.28 18.29
CA LEU A 439 1.73 -7.12 19.65
C LEU A 439 1.56 -5.68 20.18
N TYR A 440 1.54 -4.67 19.31
CA TYR A 440 1.14 -3.31 19.66
C TYR A 440 -0.29 -3.27 20.21
N TYR A 441 -1.25 -3.85 19.51
CA TYR A 441 -2.64 -3.92 19.97
C TYR A 441 -2.79 -4.76 21.25
N ALA A 442 -2.04 -5.85 21.39
CA ALA A 442 -2.02 -6.64 22.62
C ALA A 442 -1.49 -5.82 23.82
N GLN A 443 -0.44 -5.01 23.63
CA GLN A 443 0.09 -4.11 24.66
C GLN A 443 -0.93 -3.05 25.08
N ARG A 444 -1.66 -2.45 24.12
CA ARG A 444 -2.73 -1.50 24.40
C ARG A 444 -3.83 -2.13 25.25
N ALA A 445 -4.34 -3.29 24.84
CA ALA A 445 -5.38 -4.00 25.58
C ALA A 445 -4.92 -4.45 26.97
N TYR A 446 -3.67 -4.90 27.10
CA TYR A 446 -3.07 -5.23 28.40
C TYR A 446 -3.07 -4.04 29.36
N LYS A 447 -2.66 -2.86 28.87
CA LYS A 447 -2.61 -1.62 29.63
C LYS A 447 -4.02 -1.13 30.00
N ASP A 448 -4.96 -1.18 29.08
CA ASP A 448 -6.35 -0.76 29.29
C ASP A 448 -7.04 -1.62 30.35
N ALA A 449 -6.82 -2.94 30.33
CA ALA A 449 -7.31 -3.87 31.36
C ALA A 449 -6.73 -3.60 32.77
N ARG A 450 -5.72 -2.73 32.86
CA ARG A 450 -5.06 -2.29 34.10
C ARG A 450 -5.24 -0.79 34.33
N ASN A 451 -6.33 -0.22 33.81
CA ASN A 451 -6.69 1.19 33.97
C ASN A 451 -5.58 2.15 33.50
N GLY A 452 -4.84 1.80 32.45
CA GLY A 452 -3.83 2.67 31.87
C GLY A 452 -2.49 2.70 32.60
N THR A 453 -2.26 1.84 33.61
CA THR A 453 -1.12 1.99 34.53
C THR A 453 0.23 1.62 33.93
N HIS A 454 0.35 0.47 33.26
CA HIS A 454 1.64 -0.02 32.72
C HIS A 454 1.44 -0.98 31.55
N PHE A 455 2.51 -1.19 30.79
CA PHE A 455 2.59 -2.16 29.70
C PHE A 455 3.15 -3.50 30.18
N ALA A 456 2.87 -4.57 29.43
CA ALA A 456 3.40 -5.89 29.71
C ALA A 456 4.92 -5.90 29.54
N THR A 457 5.59 -6.68 30.36
CA THR A 457 7.06 -6.84 30.34
C THR A 457 7.50 -8.15 29.70
N SER A 458 6.55 -9.05 29.42
CA SER A 458 6.81 -10.39 28.92
C SER A 458 5.73 -10.86 27.96
N LEU A 459 6.08 -11.79 27.07
CA LEU A 459 5.11 -12.37 26.13
C LEU A 459 4.04 -13.19 26.87
N SER A 460 4.39 -13.84 27.99
CA SER A 460 3.45 -14.58 28.83
C SER A 460 2.30 -13.72 29.35
N GLU A 461 2.59 -12.47 29.71
CA GLU A 461 1.58 -11.50 30.15
C GLU A 461 0.64 -11.08 29.01
N LEU A 462 1.14 -11.07 27.77
CA LEU A 462 0.34 -10.71 26.59
C LEU A 462 -0.50 -11.85 26.05
N ARG A 463 -0.19 -13.12 26.35
CA ARG A 463 -0.91 -14.31 25.79
C ARG A 463 -2.45 -14.22 25.83
N PRO A 464 -3.10 -13.68 26.88
CA PRO A 464 -4.56 -13.50 26.90
C PRO A 464 -5.11 -12.52 25.87
N TYR A 465 -4.26 -11.64 25.34
CA TYR A 465 -4.60 -10.59 24.38
C TYR A 465 -4.05 -10.88 22.98
N THR A 466 -3.27 -11.96 22.80
CA THR A 466 -2.73 -12.39 21.50
C THR A 466 -3.65 -13.35 20.76
N HIS A 467 -3.33 -13.56 19.47
CA HIS A 467 -4.05 -14.46 18.58
C HIS A 467 -4.11 -15.85 19.24
N PRO A 468 -5.24 -16.58 19.15
CA PRO A 468 -5.43 -17.83 19.88
C PRO A 468 -4.66 -19.01 19.30
N ASP A 469 -4.30 -18.95 18.02
CA ASP A 469 -3.40 -19.93 17.40
C ASP A 469 -1.95 -19.66 17.84
N ASP A 470 -1.36 -20.63 18.54
CA ASP A 470 0.02 -20.54 19.03
C ASP A 470 1.05 -20.47 17.88
N ALA A 471 0.72 -21.07 16.71
CA ALA A 471 1.58 -21.03 15.53
C ALA A 471 1.77 -19.60 14.99
N PHE A 472 0.88 -18.66 15.33
CA PHE A 472 0.98 -17.28 14.87
C PHE A 472 2.28 -16.59 15.33
N LEU A 473 2.72 -16.85 16.58
CA LEU A 473 3.90 -16.20 17.17
C LEU A 473 5.13 -17.10 17.20
N GLU A 474 4.96 -18.42 17.08
CA GLU A 474 6.02 -19.42 17.23
C GLU A 474 7.26 -19.19 16.35
N PRO A 475 7.14 -18.77 15.07
CA PRO A 475 8.30 -18.61 14.19
C PRO A 475 9.21 -17.42 14.52
N PHE A 476 8.82 -16.54 15.45
CA PHE A 476 9.50 -15.26 15.69
C PHE A 476 10.22 -15.22 17.03
N GLU A 477 11.41 -14.63 17.03
CA GLU A 477 12.05 -14.17 18.26
C GLU A 477 11.45 -12.82 18.67
N ILE A 478 10.83 -12.77 19.85
CA ILE A 478 10.10 -11.61 20.35
C ILE A 478 10.81 -11.06 21.60
N GLU A 479 11.25 -9.80 21.52
CA GLU A 479 11.82 -9.05 22.64
C GLU A 479 10.84 -7.95 23.05
N ILE A 480 10.46 -7.90 24.33
CA ILE A 480 9.60 -6.86 24.90
C ILE A 480 10.42 -6.02 25.87
N LEU A 481 10.59 -4.75 25.53
CA LEU A 481 11.29 -3.76 26.34
C LEU A 481 10.26 -2.76 26.87
N SER A 482 9.91 -2.87 28.15
CA SER A 482 8.94 -1.96 28.79
C SER A 482 9.59 -1.21 29.93
N SER A 483 9.22 0.06 30.09
CA SER A 483 9.75 0.94 31.14
C SER A 483 8.73 1.18 32.25
N LEU A 484 9.23 1.45 33.47
CA LEU A 484 8.39 1.91 34.58
C LEU A 484 7.71 3.26 34.29
N SER A 485 8.25 4.05 33.36
CA SER A 485 7.66 5.30 32.86
C SER A 485 6.47 5.10 31.91
N GLY A 486 6.08 3.85 31.64
CA GLY A 486 4.90 3.56 30.82
C GLY A 486 5.13 3.70 29.32
N SER A 487 6.34 3.37 28.85
CA SER A 487 6.68 3.19 27.42
C SER A 487 6.97 1.72 27.12
N PHE A 488 6.89 1.32 25.85
CA PHE A 488 7.31 0.00 25.43
C PHE A 488 7.93 0.02 24.03
N THR A 489 8.77 -0.97 23.75
CA THR A 489 9.17 -1.34 22.41
C THR A 489 9.11 -2.85 22.29
N VAL A 490 8.42 -3.33 21.27
CA VAL A 490 8.43 -4.74 20.87
C VAL A 490 9.33 -4.87 19.67
N LYS A 491 10.26 -5.83 19.68
CA LYS A 491 11.01 -6.25 18.50
C LYS A 491 10.61 -7.66 18.12
N VAL A 492 10.39 -7.88 16.83
CA VAL A 492 9.99 -9.15 16.24
C VAL A 492 11.02 -9.50 15.18
N THR A 493 11.67 -10.64 15.33
CA THR A 493 12.73 -11.10 14.45
C THR A 493 12.35 -12.42 13.80
N ASP A 494 12.36 -12.45 12.47
CA ASP A 494 12.21 -13.65 11.65
C ASP A 494 13.57 -13.99 11.02
N LEU A 495 14.31 -14.90 11.66
CA LEU A 495 15.62 -15.34 11.17
C LEU A 495 15.52 -16.12 9.85
N ASN A 496 14.39 -16.81 9.64
CA ASN A 496 14.18 -17.64 8.46
C ASN A 496 14.03 -16.77 7.20
N ARG A 497 13.20 -15.73 7.29
CA ARG A 497 13.00 -14.73 6.21
C ARG A 497 14.04 -13.61 6.22
N GLY A 498 14.78 -13.43 7.32
CA GLY A 498 15.86 -12.45 7.44
C GLY A 498 15.37 -11.02 7.64
N TRP A 499 14.27 -10.85 8.38
CA TRP A 499 13.66 -9.54 8.65
C TRP A 499 13.45 -9.32 10.13
N LYS A 500 13.57 -8.06 10.55
CA LYS A 500 13.28 -7.62 11.91
C LYS A 500 12.40 -6.39 11.86
N ALA A 501 11.39 -6.35 12.73
CA ALA A 501 10.56 -5.19 12.96
C ALA A 501 10.68 -4.73 14.41
N SER A 502 10.58 -3.42 14.65
CA SER A 502 10.35 -2.85 15.98
C SER A 502 9.14 -1.92 15.95
N ILE A 503 8.34 -1.94 17.01
CA ILE A 503 7.20 -1.04 17.20
C ILE A 503 7.16 -0.52 18.63
N ASP A 504 6.89 0.77 18.81
CA ASP A 504 6.82 1.43 20.13
C ASP A 504 5.39 1.78 20.56
N GLU A 505 5.25 2.39 21.75
CA GLU A 505 3.93 2.79 22.29
C GLU A 505 3.21 3.87 21.48
N SER A 506 3.93 4.55 20.58
CA SER A 506 3.40 5.54 19.65
C SER A 506 3.07 4.95 18.28
N ARG A 507 3.17 3.62 18.14
CA ARG A 507 2.99 2.85 16.91
C ARG A 507 4.03 3.15 15.83
N LEU A 508 5.21 3.69 16.20
CA LEU A 508 6.28 3.88 15.21
C LEU A 508 6.83 2.52 14.79
N MET A 509 6.60 2.13 13.54
CA MET A 509 7.06 0.85 12.98
C MET A 509 8.35 1.04 12.18
N LEU A 510 9.42 0.35 12.59
CA LEU A 510 10.68 0.31 11.84
C LEU A 510 10.97 -1.13 11.45
N VAL A 511 11.45 -1.34 10.23
CA VAL A 511 11.69 -2.67 9.67
C VAL A 511 13.01 -2.69 8.94
N GLU A 512 13.85 -3.67 9.25
CA GLU A 512 15.19 -3.84 8.69
C GLU A 512 15.46 -5.27 8.23
N SER A 513 16.32 -5.41 7.22
CA SER A 513 16.84 -6.72 6.82
C SER A 513 18.01 -7.10 7.71
N ILE A 514 18.03 -8.35 8.18
CA ILE A 514 19.08 -8.90 9.06
C ILE A 514 20.24 -9.48 8.23
N ARG A 515 20.06 -9.68 6.92
CA ARG A 515 21.09 -10.29 6.06
C ARG A 515 21.85 -9.20 5.30
N SER A 516 23.18 -9.21 5.40
CA SER A 516 24.05 -8.42 4.53
C SER A 516 24.14 -9.09 3.14
N GLU A 517 23.75 -8.33 2.12
CA GLU A 517 24.17 -8.41 0.71
C GLU A 517 23.82 -9.62 -0.17
N PHE A 518 23.15 -10.68 0.32
CA PHE A 518 22.60 -11.68 -0.61
C PHE A 518 21.24 -12.19 -0.16
N THR A 519 20.18 -11.55 -0.64
CA THR A 519 18.84 -12.13 -0.67
C THR A 519 18.30 -12.08 -2.09
N CYS A 520 17.68 -13.19 -2.47
CA CYS A 520 16.50 -13.20 -3.33
C CYS A 520 15.79 -11.83 -3.33
#